data_AF-A0A482TYP8-F1
#
_entry.id   AF-A0A482TYP8-F1
#
_cell.length_a   1.000
_cell.length_b   1.000
_cell.length_c   1.000
_cell.angle_alpha   90.00
_cell.angle_beta   90.00
_cell.angle_gamma   90.00
#
_symmetry.space_group_name_H-M   'P 1'
#
loop_
_entity.id
_entity.type
_entity.pdbx_description
1 polymer ?
#
loop_
_entity_poly.entity_id
_entity_poly.type
_entity_poly.pdbx_seq_one_letter_code
_entity_poly.pdbx_strand_id
1 'polypeptide(L)'
;MSKSADVFNLMDSLLPCADVVELVEPDEVLLLYAGIGMPSIRVTELAGKVGNTYHEIKAGNPLLGLVDPTRLRNRYAQLREHALNGDEDALNDLGWLWLNGLRFKPNPELARRLFKVAAAMGSAEALYNLAEMAFYGKGLAVNPGLAIDYYEQAFEAGIPCAAVALGGLYESGDDGIPADHGKALSWYKRGAAEQDVMACFSLGKLALDESSSEYDPPLGVYWLQWAAMKGLVLATERLTDFYFPTLDSPLDPDGLLFCFWRDLAISQGSAWAWELRTADGAIPEGCTSK
;
A
#
# COMPACT_ATOMS: atom_id res chain seq x y z
N MET A 1 15.95 31.86 -20.73
CA MET A 1 14.63 31.23 -20.53
C MET A 1 14.74 30.37 -19.29
N SER A 2 13.83 30.50 -18.32
CA SER A 2 13.91 29.73 -17.06
C SER A 2 13.50 28.28 -17.31
N LYS A 3 14.08 27.34 -16.55
CA LYS A 3 13.69 25.91 -16.57
C LYS A 3 12.18 25.71 -16.43
N SER A 4 11.48 26.61 -15.74
CA SER A 4 10.03 26.57 -15.60
C SER A 4 9.30 26.77 -16.93
N ALA A 5 9.70 27.74 -17.76
CA ALA A 5 9.04 28.04 -19.04
C ALA A 5 9.14 26.89 -20.07
N ASP A 6 10.26 26.15 -20.04
CA ASP A 6 10.48 25.01 -20.96
C ASP A 6 9.69 23.76 -20.53
N VAL A 7 9.49 23.56 -19.23
CA VAL A 7 8.63 22.48 -18.69
C VAL A 7 7.16 22.73 -18.99
N PHE A 8 6.68 23.98 -18.89
CA PHE A 8 5.29 24.34 -19.21
C PHE A 8 4.92 24.05 -20.67
N ASN A 9 5.79 24.39 -21.63
CA ASN A 9 5.54 24.12 -23.05
C ASN A 9 5.56 22.61 -23.36
N LEU A 10 6.37 21.83 -22.64
CA LEU A 10 6.40 20.38 -22.80
C LEU A 10 5.13 19.73 -22.24
N MET A 11 4.62 20.18 -21.08
CA MET A 11 3.43 19.59 -20.44
C MET A 11 2.16 19.80 -21.24
N ASP A 12 1.96 20.99 -21.82
CA ASP A 12 0.80 21.27 -22.67
C ASP A 12 0.76 20.37 -23.92
N SER A 13 1.94 20.00 -24.45
CA SER A 13 2.06 19.07 -25.57
C SER A 13 1.88 17.59 -25.19
N LEU A 14 2.15 17.23 -23.93
CA LEU A 14 2.07 15.85 -23.44
C LEU A 14 0.66 15.45 -22.99
N LEU A 15 -0.12 16.39 -22.45
CA LEU A 15 -1.43 16.12 -21.86
C LEU A 15 -2.57 16.40 -22.85
N PRO A 16 -3.31 15.36 -23.30
CA PRO A 16 -4.45 15.54 -24.17
C PRO A 16 -5.49 16.51 -23.59
N CYS A 17 -6.13 17.32 -24.46
CA CYS A 17 -7.24 18.18 -24.06
C CYS A 17 -8.42 17.34 -23.56
N ALA A 18 -9.04 17.77 -22.46
CA ALA A 18 -10.13 17.03 -21.81
C ALA A 18 -11.31 16.71 -22.74
N ASP A 19 -11.61 17.61 -23.68
CA ASP A 19 -12.72 17.45 -24.64
C ASP A 19 -12.46 16.36 -25.68
N VAL A 20 -11.19 16.03 -25.92
CA VAL A 20 -10.73 15.11 -26.96
C VAL A 20 -10.37 13.74 -26.37
N VAL A 21 -10.33 13.61 -25.04
CA VAL A 21 -10.08 12.32 -24.41
C VAL A 21 -11.27 11.40 -24.63
N GLU A 22 -11.00 10.30 -25.33
CA GLU A 22 -11.97 9.24 -25.58
C GLU A 22 -12.20 8.43 -24.31
N LEU A 23 -13.48 8.32 -23.94
CA LEU A 23 -13.91 7.49 -22.81
C LEU A 23 -14.41 6.15 -23.34
N VAL A 24 -13.87 5.08 -22.78
CA VAL A 24 -14.14 3.69 -23.17
C VAL A 24 -14.90 3.01 -22.04
N GLU A 25 -15.89 2.18 -22.36
CA GLU A 25 -16.47 1.28 -21.36
C GLU A 25 -15.42 0.25 -20.93
N PRO A 26 -15.28 -0.04 -19.63
CA PRO A 26 -14.26 -0.95 -19.13
C PRO A 26 -14.65 -2.37 -19.58
N ASP A 27 -13.72 -3.06 -20.23
CA ASP A 27 -13.83 -4.51 -20.37
C ASP A 27 -13.17 -5.23 -19.18
N GLU A 28 -13.36 -6.55 -19.07
CA GLU A 28 -12.81 -7.35 -17.97
C GLU A 28 -11.28 -7.28 -17.88
N VAL A 29 -10.58 -7.10 -19.01
CA VAL A 29 -9.12 -7.06 -19.07
C VAL A 29 -8.58 -5.73 -18.51
N LEU A 30 -9.27 -4.62 -18.77
CA LEU A 30 -8.99 -3.31 -18.18
C LEU A 30 -9.08 -3.34 -16.65
N LEU A 31 -10.03 -4.09 -16.10
CA LEU A 31 -10.25 -4.20 -14.66
C LEU A 31 -9.19 -5.03 -13.94
N LEU A 32 -8.64 -6.07 -14.58
CA LEU A 32 -7.62 -6.95 -13.97
C LEU A 32 -6.29 -6.25 -13.68
N TYR A 33 -5.98 -5.17 -14.39
CA TYR A 33 -4.77 -4.37 -14.18
C TYR A 33 -5.04 -3.02 -13.49
N ALA A 34 -6.29 -2.73 -13.10
CA ALA A 34 -6.66 -1.48 -12.43
C ALA A 34 -6.25 -1.52 -10.94
N GLY A 35 -5.64 -0.43 -10.45
CA GLY A 35 -5.36 -0.23 -9.03
C GLY A 35 -3.90 -0.39 -8.60
N ILE A 36 -2.93 -0.41 -9.52
CA ILE A 36 -1.51 -0.34 -9.16
C ILE A 36 -1.11 1.12 -8.92
N GLY A 37 -0.32 1.35 -7.87
CA GLY A 37 0.19 2.68 -7.50
C GLY A 37 -0.72 3.51 -6.57
N MET A 38 -0.13 4.59 -6.07
CA MET A 38 -0.65 5.57 -5.12
C MET A 38 -0.98 6.91 -5.80
N PRO A 39 -2.25 7.35 -5.82
CA PRO A 39 -2.60 8.72 -6.19
C PRO A 39 -2.28 9.69 -5.04
N SER A 40 -1.97 10.94 -5.37
CA SER A 40 -1.64 12.01 -4.42
C SER A 40 -2.86 12.60 -3.73
N ILE A 41 -4.00 12.76 -4.43
CA ILE A 41 -5.23 13.37 -3.87
C ILE A 41 -5.66 12.78 -2.51
N ARG A 42 -5.33 11.51 -2.27
CA ARG A 42 -5.69 10.81 -1.05
C ARG A 42 -4.77 11.11 0.13
N VAL A 43 -3.48 11.35 -0.14
CA VAL A 43 -2.50 11.69 0.90
C VAL A 43 -2.92 13.00 1.57
N THR A 44 -3.39 13.99 0.81
CA THR A 44 -3.91 15.26 1.32
C THR A 44 -5.21 15.14 2.13
N GLU A 45 -6.14 14.23 1.80
CA GLU A 45 -7.39 14.03 2.55
C GLU A 45 -7.19 13.22 3.85
N LEU A 46 -6.13 12.41 3.89
CA LEU A 46 -5.79 11.55 5.01
C LEU A 46 -4.68 12.13 5.90
N ALA A 47 -3.99 13.20 5.47
CA ALA A 47 -3.01 13.97 6.22
C ALA A 47 -3.67 14.60 7.47
N GLY A 48 -3.73 13.83 8.55
CA GLY A 48 -4.37 14.20 9.81
C GLY A 48 -5.13 13.07 10.50
N LYS A 49 -5.38 11.95 9.80
CA LYS A 49 -5.91 10.72 10.42
C LYS A 49 -4.75 9.79 10.79
N VAL A 50 -4.60 9.52 12.07
CA VAL A 50 -3.57 8.62 12.61
C VAL A 50 -3.92 7.17 12.21
N GLY A 51 -2.98 6.47 11.56
CA GLY A 51 -3.07 5.01 11.34
C GLY A 51 -3.40 4.54 9.93
N ASN A 52 -3.44 5.41 8.90
CA ASN A 52 -3.75 4.93 7.55
C ASN A 52 -2.60 4.09 6.97
N THR A 53 -2.92 2.86 6.56
CA THR A 53 -2.03 1.96 5.84
C THR A 53 -2.00 2.28 4.34
N TYR A 54 -0.94 1.85 3.64
CA TYR A 54 -0.90 1.90 2.17
C TYR A 54 -2.13 1.23 1.53
N HIS A 55 -2.53 0.07 2.05
CA HIS A 55 -3.72 -0.65 1.59
C HIS A 55 -4.99 0.21 1.75
N GLU A 56 -5.12 0.91 2.87
CA GLU A 56 -6.21 1.84 3.06
C GLU A 56 -6.15 2.97 2.04
N ILE A 57 -4.99 3.61 1.79
CA ILE A 57 -4.74 4.67 0.79
C ILE A 57 -5.04 4.21 -0.66
N LYS A 58 -4.92 2.91 -0.96
CA LYS A 58 -5.33 2.34 -2.24
C LYS A 58 -6.85 2.09 -2.32
N ALA A 59 -7.49 1.61 -1.25
CA ALA A 59 -8.88 1.13 -1.26
C ALA A 59 -9.96 2.21 -1.47
N GLY A 60 -9.93 3.30 -0.70
CA GLY A 60 -10.79 4.50 -0.88
C GLY A 60 -10.24 5.56 -1.84
N ASN A 61 -9.45 5.18 -2.86
CA ASN A 61 -8.97 6.12 -3.86
C ASN A 61 -10.17 6.76 -4.60
N PRO A 62 -10.35 8.09 -4.57
CA PRO A 62 -11.49 8.73 -5.22
C PRO A 62 -11.46 8.58 -6.75
N LEU A 63 -10.28 8.41 -7.34
CA LEU A 63 -10.13 8.11 -8.77
C LEU A 63 -10.61 6.70 -9.13
N LEU A 64 -10.60 5.77 -8.18
CA LEU A 64 -11.11 4.40 -8.39
C LEU A 64 -12.64 4.39 -8.53
N GLY A 65 -13.33 5.26 -7.80
CA GLY A 65 -14.80 5.38 -7.83
C GLY A 65 -15.34 6.30 -8.92
N LEU A 66 -14.49 7.01 -9.67
CA LEU A 66 -14.87 7.96 -10.71
C LEU A 66 -15.21 7.24 -12.04
N VAL A 67 -16.36 6.57 -12.04
CA VAL A 67 -16.90 5.86 -13.22
C VAL A 67 -17.81 6.72 -14.10
N ASP A 68 -18.39 7.79 -13.55
CA ASP A 68 -19.24 8.71 -14.30
C ASP A 68 -18.41 9.51 -15.33
N PRO A 69 -18.72 9.42 -16.63
CA PRO A 69 -17.95 10.07 -17.69
C PRO A 69 -17.79 11.58 -17.52
N THR A 70 -18.84 12.26 -17.04
CA THR A 70 -18.84 13.72 -16.89
C THR A 70 -17.96 14.13 -15.71
N ARG A 71 -18.12 13.45 -14.55
CA ARG A 71 -17.29 13.69 -13.36
C ARG A 71 -15.83 13.36 -13.63
N LEU A 72 -15.54 12.28 -14.36
CA LEU A 72 -14.19 11.92 -14.73
C LEU A 72 -13.55 12.96 -15.65
N ARG A 73 -14.27 13.42 -16.68
CA ARG A 73 -13.77 14.48 -17.58
C ARG A 73 -13.51 15.78 -16.83
N ASN A 74 -14.41 16.19 -15.94
CA ASN A 74 -14.23 17.37 -15.11
C ASN A 74 -13.03 17.23 -14.17
N ARG A 75 -12.86 16.08 -13.54
CA ARG A 75 -11.71 15.80 -12.66
C ARG A 75 -10.40 15.83 -13.45
N TYR A 76 -10.37 15.21 -14.62
CA TYR A 76 -9.22 15.26 -15.51
C TYR A 76 -8.88 16.69 -15.94
N ALA A 77 -9.88 17.51 -16.29
CA ALA A 77 -9.67 18.91 -16.66
C ALA A 77 -9.04 19.72 -15.51
N GLN A 78 -9.55 19.55 -14.27
CA GLN A 78 -8.98 20.17 -13.08
C GLN A 78 -7.54 19.74 -12.84
N LEU A 79 -7.27 18.43 -12.83
CA LEU A 79 -5.91 17.90 -12.64
C LEU A 79 -4.97 18.40 -13.75
N ARG A 80 -5.41 18.47 -15.00
CA ARG A 80 -4.64 19.04 -16.11
C ARG A 80 -4.29 20.50 -15.87
N GLU A 81 -5.25 21.31 -15.42
CA GLU A 81 -5.01 22.72 -15.08
C GLU A 81 -3.99 22.85 -13.94
N HIS A 82 -4.13 22.08 -12.87
CA HIS A 82 -3.17 22.07 -11.76
C HIS A 82 -1.76 21.65 -12.22
N ALA A 83 -1.65 20.56 -12.99
CA ALA A 83 -0.39 20.11 -13.56
C ALA A 83 0.28 21.17 -14.45
N LEU A 84 -0.50 21.88 -15.27
CA LEU A 84 -0.02 23.00 -16.08
C LEU A 84 0.41 24.22 -15.25
N ASN A 85 -0.01 24.31 -13.98
CA ASN A 85 0.44 25.32 -13.03
C ASN A 85 1.62 24.85 -12.17
N GLY A 86 2.16 23.65 -12.44
CA GLY A 86 3.34 23.12 -11.76
C GLY A 86 3.03 22.33 -10.49
N ASP A 87 1.84 21.73 -10.39
CA ASP A 87 1.45 20.84 -9.29
C ASP A 87 1.91 19.39 -9.59
N GLU A 88 2.87 18.90 -8.79
CA GLU A 88 3.43 17.56 -8.89
C GLU A 88 2.44 16.45 -8.50
N ASP A 89 1.53 16.73 -7.57
CA ASP A 89 0.50 15.80 -7.11
C ASP A 89 -0.54 15.59 -8.20
N ALA A 90 -0.93 16.66 -8.88
CA ALA A 90 -1.80 16.56 -10.05
C ALA A 90 -1.15 15.78 -11.19
N LEU A 91 0.17 15.93 -11.41
CA LEU A 91 0.90 15.12 -12.38
C LEU A 91 0.93 13.63 -12.00
N ASN A 92 1.12 13.33 -10.72
CA ASN A 92 1.05 11.96 -10.21
C ASN A 92 -0.35 11.36 -10.41
N ASP A 93 -1.41 12.08 -10.05
CA ASP A 93 -2.79 11.63 -10.24
C ASP A 93 -3.15 11.41 -11.71
N LEU A 94 -2.70 12.29 -12.61
CA LEU A 94 -2.87 12.10 -14.05
C LEU A 94 -2.12 10.86 -14.53
N GLY A 95 -0.88 10.66 -14.06
CA GLY A 95 -0.12 9.44 -14.31
C GLY A 95 -0.90 8.20 -13.88
N TRP A 96 -1.50 8.23 -12.69
CA TRP A 96 -2.31 7.15 -12.16
C TRP A 96 -3.55 6.88 -13.03
N LEU A 97 -4.25 7.93 -13.49
CA LEU A 97 -5.40 7.81 -14.39
C LEU A 97 -5.02 7.15 -15.72
N TRP A 98 -3.93 7.60 -16.34
CA TRP A 98 -3.43 7.03 -17.60
C TRP A 98 -2.85 5.62 -17.45
N LEU A 99 -2.37 5.27 -16.26
CA LEU A 99 -1.86 3.93 -15.96
C LEU A 99 -3.01 2.93 -15.73
N ASN A 100 -4.02 3.32 -14.96
CA ASN A 100 -5.06 2.40 -14.47
C ASN A 100 -6.36 2.41 -15.29
N GLY A 101 -6.63 3.48 -16.04
CA GLY A 101 -7.58 3.48 -17.16
C GLY A 101 -8.97 2.88 -16.90
N LEU A 102 -9.68 3.30 -15.85
CA LEU A 102 -11.05 2.79 -15.55
C LEU A 102 -12.11 3.15 -16.61
N ARG A 103 -11.90 4.25 -17.33
CA ARG A 103 -12.70 4.71 -18.49
C ARG A 103 -11.84 5.40 -19.56
N PHE A 104 -10.52 5.45 -19.38
CA PHE A 104 -9.59 5.91 -20.40
C PHE A 104 -8.94 4.69 -21.02
N LYS A 105 -8.63 4.74 -22.32
CA LYS A 105 -7.69 3.76 -22.89
C LYS A 105 -6.34 3.93 -22.18
N PRO A 106 -5.83 2.92 -21.45
CA PRO A 106 -4.58 3.03 -20.71
C PRO A 106 -3.44 3.42 -21.65
N ASN A 107 -2.61 4.34 -21.19
CA ASN A 107 -1.40 4.76 -21.86
C ASN A 107 -0.25 4.76 -20.84
N PRO A 108 0.34 3.58 -20.56
CA PRO A 108 1.35 3.48 -19.53
C PRO A 108 2.66 4.19 -19.90
N GLU A 109 2.93 4.42 -21.19
CA GLU A 109 4.05 5.24 -21.63
C GLU A 109 3.85 6.71 -21.27
N LEU A 110 2.64 7.25 -21.47
CA LEU A 110 2.29 8.59 -21.00
C LEU A 110 2.34 8.65 -19.46
N ALA A 111 1.76 7.66 -18.77
CA ALA A 111 1.80 7.61 -17.31
C ALA A 111 3.24 7.65 -16.77
N ARG A 112 4.14 6.84 -17.34
CA ARG A 112 5.56 6.81 -16.97
C ARG A 112 6.24 8.16 -17.14
N ARG A 113 5.91 8.89 -18.21
CA ARG A 113 6.45 10.25 -18.44
C ARG A 113 5.93 11.22 -17.39
N LEU A 114 4.63 11.18 -17.08
CA LEU A 114 4.03 12.03 -16.06
C LEU A 114 4.63 11.76 -14.68
N PHE A 115 4.77 10.50 -14.27
CA PHE A 115 5.42 10.16 -13.01
C PHE A 115 6.89 10.60 -12.97
N LYS A 116 7.65 10.48 -14.06
CA LYS A 116 9.03 10.97 -14.10
C LYS A 116 9.12 12.48 -13.91
N VAL A 117 8.17 13.24 -14.47
CA VAL A 117 8.12 14.69 -14.30
C VAL A 117 7.70 15.03 -12.86
N ALA A 118 6.67 14.38 -12.32
CA ALA A 118 6.23 14.56 -10.94
C ALA A 118 7.35 14.23 -9.93
N ALA A 119 8.06 13.12 -10.12
CA ALA A 119 9.21 12.73 -9.30
C ALA A 119 10.36 13.75 -9.39
N ALA A 120 10.64 14.28 -10.60
CA ALA A 120 11.63 15.33 -10.78
C ALA A 120 11.23 16.67 -10.12
N MET A 121 9.94 16.87 -9.88
CA MET A 121 9.39 18.02 -9.15
C MET A 121 9.28 17.79 -7.64
N GLY A 122 9.47 16.55 -7.17
CA GLY A 122 9.52 16.21 -5.75
C GLY A 122 8.42 15.27 -5.25
N SER A 123 7.51 14.78 -6.11
CA SER A 123 6.46 13.85 -5.67
C SER A 123 7.05 12.48 -5.29
N ALA A 124 6.88 12.11 -4.03
CA ALA A 124 7.34 10.83 -3.49
C ALA A 124 6.43 9.67 -3.92
N GLU A 125 5.13 9.94 -4.07
CA GLU A 125 4.13 9.02 -4.61
C GLU A 125 4.45 8.65 -6.06
N ALA A 126 4.93 9.61 -6.86
CA ALA A 126 5.35 9.34 -8.22
C ALA A 126 6.57 8.41 -8.30
N LEU A 127 7.53 8.54 -7.37
CA LEU A 127 8.64 7.60 -7.22
C LEU A 127 8.12 6.20 -6.88
N TYR A 128 7.21 6.09 -5.91
CA TYR A 128 6.57 4.83 -5.56
C TYR A 128 5.85 4.20 -6.77
N ASN A 129 5.14 5.01 -7.57
CA ASN A 129 4.45 4.54 -8.77
C ASN A 129 5.40 4.05 -9.86
N LEU A 130 6.53 4.72 -10.05
CA LEU A 130 7.58 4.25 -10.95
C LEU A 130 8.16 2.90 -10.49
N ALA A 131 8.30 2.71 -9.17
CA ALA A 131 8.73 1.45 -8.61
C ALA A 131 7.74 0.32 -8.88
N GLU A 132 6.44 0.53 -8.62
CA GLU A 132 5.39 -0.45 -8.90
C GLU A 132 5.29 -0.79 -10.39
N MET A 133 5.44 0.22 -11.26
CA MET A 133 5.47 0.00 -12.70
C MET A 133 6.65 -0.90 -13.11
N ALA A 134 7.83 -0.70 -12.52
CA ALA A 134 9.01 -1.52 -12.77
C ALA A 134 8.92 -2.93 -12.19
N PHE A 135 8.32 -3.06 -11.01
CA PHE A 135 8.14 -4.34 -10.34
C PHE A 135 7.13 -5.22 -11.08
N TYR A 136 5.92 -4.70 -11.35
CA TYR A 136 4.86 -5.46 -12.01
C TYR A 136 4.93 -5.47 -13.55
N GLY A 137 5.89 -4.76 -14.15
CA GLY A 137 6.04 -4.68 -15.60
C GLY A 137 4.88 -3.94 -16.30
N LYS A 138 4.31 -2.91 -15.65
CA LYS A 138 3.13 -2.22 -16.19
C LYS A 138 3.54 -1.16 -17.21
N GLY A 139 3.60 -1.57 -18.48
CA GLY A 139 4.06 -0.72 -19.59
C GLY A 139 5.58 -0.50 -19.63
N LEU A 140 6.31 -1.35 -18.93
CA LEU A 140 7.73 -1.61 -19.14
C LEU A 140 8.02 -3.10 -18.94
N ALA A 141 9.18 -3.56 -19.39
CA ALA A 141 9.68 -4.86 -18.96
C ALA A 141 9.89 -4.85 -17.44
N VAL A 142 9.57 -5.97 -16.77
CA VAL A 142 9.86 -6.18 -15.37
C VAL A 142 11.34 -5.91 -15.11
N ASN A 143 11.62 -5.02 -14.15
CA ASN A 143 12.97 -4.63 -13.78
C ASN A 143 13.03 -4.38 -12.27
N PRO A 144 13.30 -5.43 -11.47
CA PRO A 144 13.27 -5.33 -10.02
C PRO A 144 14.41 -4.47 -9.45
N GLY A 145 15.57 -4.39 -10.13
CA GLY A 145 16.64 -3.47 -9.75
C GLY A 145 16.18 -2.00 -9.84
N LEU A 146 15.51 -1.63 -10.92
CA LEU A 146 14.93 -0.30 -11.07
C LEU A 146 13.78 -0.06 -10.08
N ALA A 147 13.01 -1.09 -9.73
CA ALA A 147 11.98 -0.99 -8.71
C ALA A 147 12.58 -0.69 -7.34
N ILE A 148 13.65 -1.41 -6.95
CA ILE A 148 14.40 -1.15 -5.71
C ILE A 148 14.87 0.30 -5.69
N ASP A 149 15.56 0.77 -6.74
CA ASP A 149 16.08 2.14 -6.79
C ASP A 149 14.99 3.19 -6.56
N TYR A 150 13.79 3.01 -7.15
CA TYR A 150 12.68 3.94 -6.98
C TYR A 150 11.99 3.80 -5.62
N TYR A 151 11.83 2.59 -5.08
CA TYR A 151 11.28 2.41 -3.73
C TYR A 151 12.20 3.01 -2.67
N GLU A 152 13.52 2.88 -2.82
CA GLU A 152 14.49 3.51 -1.91
C GLU A 152 14.32 5.04 -1.94
N GLN A 153 14.28 5.63 -3.14
CA GLN A 153 14.04 7.07 -3.29
C GLN A 153 12.67 7.50 -2.73
N ALA A 154 11.62 6.72 -2.93
CA ALA A 154 10.29 7.00 -2.38
C ALA A 154 10.30 6.98 -0.85
N PHE A 155 10.99 6.01 -0.24
CA PHE A 155 11.16 5.95 1.22
C PHE A 155 11.86 7.20 1.75
N GLU A 156 13.01 7.56 1.17
CA GLU A 156 13.77 8.75 1.57
C GLU A 156 12.99 10.06 1.35
N ALA A 157 12.07 10.07 0.38
CA ALA A 157 11.18 11.19 0.10
C ALA A 157 9.91 11.21 0.97
N GLY A 158 9.77 10.29 1.93
CA GLY A 158 8.69 10.30 2.92
C GLY A 158 7.52 9.37 2.62
N ILE A 159 7.74 8.26 1.91
CA ILE A 159 6.75 7.17 1.74
C ILE A 159 7.18 5.93 2.56
N PRO A 160 6.77 5.83 3.85
CA PRO A 160 7.20 4.74 4.74
C PRO A 160 6.87 3.34 4.22
N CYS A 161 5.72 3.18 3.54
CA CYS A 161 5.30 1.89 3.01
C CYS A 161 6.23 1.33 1.92
N ALA A 162 7.08 2.16 1.30
CA ALA A 162 8.12 1.69 0.39
C ALA A 162 9.14 0.76 1.08
N ALA A 163 9.37 0.94 2.38
CA ALA A 163 10.19 0.02 3.15
C ALA A 163 9.56 -1.38 3.28
N VAL A 164 8.23 -1.48 3.29
CA VAL A 164 7.55 -2.79 3.30
C VAL A 164 7.72 -3.48 1.96
N ALA A 165 7.58 -2.74 0.86
CA ALA A 165 7.84 -3.28 -0.48
C ALA A 165 9.28 -3.79 -0.60
N LEU A 166 10.27 -2.97 -0.21
CA LEU A 166 11.69 -3.36 -0.19
C LEU A 166 11.96 -4.57 0.72
N GLY A 167 11.35 -4.58 1.90
CA GLY A 167 11.45 -5.69 2.84
C GLY A 167 10.95 -7.00 2.23
N GLY A 168 9.76 -6.95 1.60
CA GLY A 168 9.15 -8.11 0.94
C GLY A 168 9.97 -8.62 -0.24
N LEU A 169 10.55 -7.73 -1.04
CA LEU A 169 11.43 -8.11 -2.16
C LEU A 169 12.64 -8.92 -1.70
N TYR A 170 13.29 -8.50 -0.62
CA TYR A 170 14.44 -9.21 -0.07
C TYR A 170 14.03 -10.44 0.77
N GLU A 171 12.83 -10.46 1.36
CA GLU A 171 12.30 -11.63 2.08
C GLU A 171 11.98 -12.77 1.11
N SER A 172 11.30 -12.47 0.00
CA SER A 172 10.89 -13.50 -0.96
C SER A 172 12.03 -13.96 -1.86
N GLY A 173 12.88 -13.02 -2.31
CA GLY A 173 13.99 -13.34 -3.21
C GLY A 173 13.56 -13.83 -4.59
N ASP A 174 12.49 -13.24 -5.14
CA ASP A 174 11.95 -13.59 -6.46
C ASP A 174 12.41 -12.61 -7.56
N ASP A 175 12.01 -12.89 -8.81
CA ASP A 175 12.23 -12.06 -10.00
C ASP A 175 13.70 -11.69 -10.29
N GLY A 176 14.65 -12.49 -9.79
CA GLY A 176 16.08 -12.26 -9.98
C GLY A 176 16.73 -11.41 -8.89
N ILE A 177 16.01 -11.12 -7.80
CA ILE A 177 16.57 -10.59 -6.56
C ILE A 177 16.91 -11.78 -5.66
N PRO A 178 18.16 -11.97 -5.21
CA PRO A 178 18.45 -13.00 -4.22
C PRO A 178 17.79 -12.67 -2.88
N ALA A 179 17.20 -13.68 -2.23
CA ALA A 179 16.69 -13.53 -0.87
C ALA A 179 17.82 -13.07 0.08
N ASP A 180 17.54 -12.02 0.86
CA ASP A 180 18.45 -11.44 1.83
C ASP A 180 17.65 -10.99 3.05
N HIS A 181 17.50 -11.92 4.01
CA HIS A 181 16.64 -11.71 5.17
C HIS A 181 17.17 -10.59 6.09
N GLY A 182 18.50 -10.34 6.07
CA GLY A 182 19.11 -9.24 6.80
C GLY A 182 18.73 -7.87 6.22
N LYS A 183 18.71 -7.74 4.88
CA LYS A 183 18.17 -6.54 4.23
C LYS A 183 16.67 -6.38 4.42
N ALA A 184 15.92 -7.48 4.32
CA ALA A 184 14.47 -7.45 4.56
C ALA A 184 14.15 -6.87 5.94
N LEU A 185 14.78 -7.42 6.96
CA LEU A 185 14.70 -6.95 8.34
C LEU A 185 15.12 -5.50 8.51
N SER A 186 16.24 -5.09 7.90
CA SER A 186 16.72 -3.70 7.92
C SER A 186 15.65 -2.74 7.40
N TRP A 187 15.02 -3.07 6.26
CA TRP A 187 13.94 -2.26 5.70
C TRP A 187 12.71 -2.25 6.58
N TYR A 188 12.27 -3.39 7.11
CA TYR A 188 11.15 -3.42 8.05
C TYR A 188 11.41 -2.59 9.32
N LYS A 189 12.63 -2.62 9.88
CA LYS A 189 13.04 -1.77 11.01
C LYS A 189 12.95 -0.29 10.66
N ARG A 190 13.36 0.11 9.46
CA ARG A 190 13.24 1.49 8.98
C ARG A 190 11.80 1.93 8.80
N GLY A 191 10.94 1.11 8.19
CA GLY A 191 9.51 1.40 8.06
C GLY A 191 8.81 1.53 9.41
N ALA A 192 9.13 0.66 10.37
CA ALA A 192 8.58 0.71 11.72
C ALA A 192 9.04 1.96 12.50
N ALA A 193 10.27 2.43 12.27
CA ALA A 193 10.76 3.70 12.83
C ALA A 193 9.96 4.90 12.34
N GLU A 194 9.49 4.86 11.09
CA GLU A 194 8.54 5.81 10.49
C GLU A 194 7.06 5.51 10.83
N GLN A 195 6.81 4.61 11.80
CA GLN A 195 5.48 4.22 12.27
C GLN A 195 4.59 3.61 11.17
N ASP A 196 5.17 3.02 10.13
CA ASP A 196 4.42 2.25 9.15
C ASP A 196 3.84 0.98 9.79
N VAL A 197 2.51 0.87 9.76
CA VAL A 197 1.76 -0.19 10.45
C VAL A 197 2.06 -1.56 9.85
N MET A 198 2.26 -1.64 8.53
CA MET A 198 2.59 -2.89 7.84
C MET A 198 4.02 -3.31 8.11
N ALA A 199 4.97 -2.37 8.24
CA ALA A 199 6.33 -2.66 8.66
C ALA A 199 6.38 -3.20 10.09
N CYS A 200 5.64 -2.59 11.03
CA CYS A 200 5.46 -3.11 12.38
C CYS A 200 4.90 -4.54 12.35
N PHE A 201 3.86 -4.79 11.54
CA PHE A 201 3.32 -6.13 11.36
C PHE A 201 4.34 -7.14 10.83
N SER A 202 5.12 -6.78 9.80
CA SER A 202 6.17 -7.64 9.25
C SER A 202 7.25 -7.96 10.28
N LEU A 203 7.70 -6.99 11.08
CA LEU A 203 8.63 -7.24 12.20
C LEU A 203 8.01 -8.17 13.24
N GLY A 204 6.75 -7.93 13.60
CA GLY A 204 6.00 -8.75 14.53
C GLY A 204 5.94 -10.21 14.06
N LYS A 205 5.57 -10.42 12.79
CA LYS A 205 5.52 -11.74 12.14
C LYS A 205 6.89 -12.43 12.14
N LEU A 206 7.96 -11.73 11.75
CA LEU A 206 9.32 -12.27 11.69
C LEU A 206 9.85 -12.65 13.08
N ALA A 207 9.54 -11.87 14.11
CA ALA A 207 9.98 -12.16 15.47
C ALA A 207 9.16 -13.28 16.14
N LEU A 208 7.97 -13.61 15.63
CA LEU A 208 7.19 -14.77 16.06
C LEU A 208 7.46 -16.05 15.26
N ASP A 209 8.27 -16.00 14.22
CA ASP A 209 8.64 -17.17 13.42
C ASP A 209 9.84 -17.88 14.07
N GLU A 210 9.61 -19.08 14.61
CA GLU A 210 10.65 -19.90 15.26
C GLU A 210 11.82 -20.25 14.32
N SER A 211 11.61 -20.20 13.01
CA SER A 211 12.67 -20.45 12.02
C SER A 211 13.50 -19.21 11.71
N SER A 212 13.06 -18.03 12.14
CA SER A 212 13.74 -16.75 11.91
C SER A 212 14.94 -16.57 12.83
N SER A 213 16.01 -15.99 12.31
CA SER A 213 17.16 -15.57 13.13
C SER A 213 16.83 -14.43 14.10
N GLU A 214 15.69 -13.76 13.89
CA GLU A 214 15.18 -12.67 14.73
C GLU A 214 14.07 -13.13 15.66
N TYR A 215 13.91 -14.45 15.88
CA TYR A 215 12.90 -14.98 16.78
C TYR A 215 13.05 -14.40 18.19
N ASP A 216 12.05 -13.61 18.58
CA ASP A 216 11.92 -12.94 19.87
C ASP A 216 10.42 -12.75 20.13
N PRO A 217 9.75 -13.72 20.78
CA PRO A 217 8.31 -13.67 20.98
C PRO A 217 7.81 -12.42 21.72
N PRO A 218 8.45 -11.96 22.81
CA PRO A 218 8.10 -10.68 23.44
C PRO A 218 8.12 -9.49 22.48
N LEU A 219 9.16 -9.37 21.65
CA LEU A 219 9.26 -8.29 20.67
C LEU A 219 8.22 -8.45 19.54
N GLY A 220 7.97 -9.68 19.10
CA GLY A 220 6.97 -9.99 18.09
C GLY A 220 5.56 -9.59 18.53
N VAL A 221 5.17 -9.97 19.76
CA VAL A 221 3.91 -9.56 20.37
C VAL A 221 3.83 -8.04 20.50
N TYR A 222 4.90 -7.36 20.94
CA TYR A 222 4.92 -5.91 21.06
C TYR A 222 4.56 -5.21 19.73
N TRP A 223 5.22 -5.57 18.64
CA TRP A 223 4.98 -4.95 17.34
C TRP A 223 3.61 -5.29 16.76
N LEU A 224 3.14 -6.53 16.93
CA LEU A 224 1.79 -6.91 16.52
C LEU A 224 0.73 -6.17 17.32
N GLN A 225 0.90 -6.00 18.63
CA GLN A 225 -0.03 -5.23 19.46
C GLN A 225 -0.09 -3.79 18.98
N TRP A 226 1.07 -3.18 18.72
CA TRP A 226 1.12 -1.81 18.19
C TRP A 226 0.36 -1.70 16.86
N ALA A 227 0.59 -2.62 15.91
CA ALA A 227 -0.07 -2.61 14.61
C ALA A 227 -1.58 -2.86 14.72
N ALA A 228 -2.00 -3.77 15.59
CA ALA A 228 -3.41 -4.04 15.86
C ALA A 228 -4.11 -2.83 16.49
N MET A 229 -3.43 -2.07 17.36
CA MET A 229 -3.99 -0.85 17.98
C MET A 229 -4.13 0.29 16.98
N LYS A 230 -3.40 0.24 15.86
CA LYS A 230 -3.60 1.14 14.72
C LYS A 230 -4.72 0.67 13.78
N GLY A 231 -5.39 -0.44 14.08
CA GLY A 231 -6.53 -0.95 13.33
C GLY A 231 -6.18 -2.03 12.29
N LEU A 232 -4.93 -2.50 12.22
CA LEU A 232 -4.57 -3.53 11.27
C LEU A 232 -5.14 -4.90 11.69
N VAL A 233 -6.16 -5.35 10.95
CA VAL A 233 -6.85 -6.62 11.20
C VAL A 233 -5.91 -7.81 11.14
N LEU A 234 -4.97 -7.83 10.19
CA LEU A 234 -3.98 -8.91 10.06
C LEU A 234 -3.13 -9.09 11.33
N ALA A 235 -2.81 -8.00 12.03
CA ALA A 235 -2.07 -8.07 13.29
C ALA A 235 -2.94 -8.63 14.42
N THR A 236 -4.20 -8.20 14.48
CA THR A 236 -5.20 -8.73 15.42
C THR A 236 -5.46 -10.23 15.19
N GLU A 237 -5.56 -10.66 13.94
CA GLU A 237 -5.70 -12.07 13.56
C GLU A 237 -4.47 -12.87 13.97
N ARG A 238 -3.27 -12.34 13.69
CA ARG A 238 -2.02 -13.00 14.09
C ARG A 238 -1.88 -13.14 15.61
N LEU A 239 -2.33 -12.14 16.38
CA LEU A 239 -2.38 -12.24 17.85
C LEU A 239 -3.42 -13.26 18.33
N THR A 240 -4.57 -13.33 17.66
CA THR A 240 -5.60 -14.34 17.93
C THR A 240 -5.04 -15.75 17.74
N ASP A 241 -4.33 -15.98 16.63
CA ASP A 241 -3.65 -17.23 16.34
C ASP A 241 -2.52 -17.53 17.35
N PHE A 242 -1.73 -16.53 17.73
CA PHE A 242 -0.65 -16.69 18.71
C PHE A 242 -1.15 -17.10 20.10
N TYR A 243 -2.27 -16.54 20.57
CA TYR A 243 -2.88 -16.91 21.85
C TYR A 243 -3.87 -18.08 21.75
N PHE A 244 -3.99 -18.73 20.58
CA PHE A 244 -4.92 -19.81 20.39
C PHE A 244 -4.69 -20.93 21.43
N PRO A 245 -5.73 -21.40 22.13
CA PRO A 245 -5.56 -22.40 23.19
C PRO A 245 -4.95 -23.70 22.65
N THR A 246 -3.81 -24.10 23.20
CA THR A 246 -3.20 -25.41 22.95
C THR A 246 -3.33 -26.30 24.19
N LEU A 247 -3.45 -27.61 23.96
CA LEU A 247 -3.69 -28.60 25.03
C LEU A 247 -2.49 -28.77 25.97
N ASP A 248 -1.27 -28.55 25.49
CA ASP A 248 -0.05 -29.00 26.18
C ASP A 248 0.66 -27.92 27.01
N SER A 249 0.51 -26.62 26.67
CA SER A 249 1.04 -25.49 27.46
C SER A 249 0.46 -24.16 26.98
N PRO A 250 -0.72 -23.73 27.47
CA PRO A 250 -1.37 -22.54 26.96
C PRO A 250 -0.59 -21.27 27.37
N LEU A 251 -0.18 -20.47 26.38
CA LEU A 251 0.39 -19.14 26.57
C LEU A 251 -0.59 -18.18 27.28
N ASP A 252 -1.88 -18.47 27.16
CA ASP A 252 -3.01 -17.77 27.79
C ASP A 252 -3.91 -18.78 28.51
N PRO A 253 -3.56 -19.19 29.74
CA PRO A 253 -4.27 -20.26 30.47
C PRO A 253 -5.75 -19.96 30.72
N ASP A 254 -6.10 -18.69 30.89
CA ASP A 254 -7.48 -18.25 31.14
C ASP A 254 -8.26 -17.96 29.84
N GLY A 255 -7.56 -17.96 28.69
CA GLY A 255 -8.11 -17.69 27.36
C GLY A 255 -8.52 -16.23 27.12
N LEU A 256 -8.26 -15.31 28.06
CA LEU A 256 -8.75 -13.93 28.01
C LEU A 256 -8.11 -13.11 26.88
N LEU A 257 -6.81 -13.30 26.62
CA LEU A 257 -6.11 -12.63 25.53
C LEU A 257 -6.62 -13.15 24.19
N PHE A 258 -6.82 -14.46 24.06
CA PHE A 258 -7.45 -15.04 22.88
C PHE A 258 -8.83 -14.43 22.61
N CYS A 259 -9.73 -14.39 23.61
CA CYS A 259 -11.06 -13.79 23.43
C CYS A 259 -10.95 -12.31 23.02
N PHE A 260 -10.08 -11.55 23.69
CA PHE A 260 -9.90 -10.12 23.42
C PHE A 260 -9.48 -9.86 21.96
N TRP A 261 -8.43 -10.54 21.49
CA TRP A 261 -7.93 -10.36 20.14
C TRP A 261 -8.92 -10.88 19.10
N ARG A 262 -9.55 -12.04 19.33
CA ARG A 262 -10.59 -12.58 18.44
C ARG A 262 -11.75 -11.59 18.27
N ASP A 263 -12.29 -11.09 19.38
CA ASP A 263 -13.45 -10.21 19.36
C ASP A 263 -13.11 -8.83 18.75
N LEU A 264 -11.89 -8.34 18.97
CA LEU A 264 -11.37 -7.17 18.26
C LEU A 264 -11.30 -7.43 16.75
N ALA A 265 -10.80 -8.59 16.31
CA ALA A 265 -10.70 -8.94 14.89
C ALA A 265 -12.10 -9.02 14.24
N ILE A 266 -13.09 -9.58 14.94
CA ILE A 266 -14.49 -9.58 14.50
C ILE A 266 -15.01 -8.15 14.35
N SER A 267 -14.75 -7.27 15.32
CA SER A 267 -15.19 -5.87 15.26
C SER A 267 -14.56 -5.10 14.09
N GLN A 268 -13.38 -5.55 13.64
CA GLN A 268 -12.67 -5.02 12.47
C GLN A 268 -13.08 -5.71 11.16
N GLY A 269 -13.99 -6.68 11.20
CA GLY A 269 -14.55 -7.34 10.01
C GLY A 269 -13.87 -8.66 9.61
N SER A 270 -13.05 -9.27 10.46
CA SER A 270 -12.45 -10.58 10.19
C SER A 270 -13.50 -11.69 10.14
N ALA A 271 -13.66 -12.30 8.96
CA ALA A 271 -14.51 -13.47 8.77
C ALA A 271 -13.93 -14.71 9.47
N TRP A 272 -12.60 -14.89 9.41
CA TRP A 272 -11.90 -16.00 10.06
C TRP A 272 -12.10 -15.97 11.59
N ALA A 273 -11.96 -14.80 12.22
CA ALA A 273 -12.19 -14.68 13.67
C ALA A 273 -13.66 -14.92 14.05
N TRP A 274 -14.61 -14.58 13.16
CA TRP A 274 -16.02 -14.87 13.36
C TRP A 274 -16.29 -16.38 13.31
N GLU A 275 -15.68 -17.10 12.36
CA GLU A 275 -15.76 -18.56 12.27
C GLU A 275 -15.22 -19.22 13.54
N LEU A 276 -14.06 -18.77 14.04
CA LEU A 276 -13.47 -19.26 15.30
C LEU A 276 -14.42 -19.13 16.49
N ARG A 277 -15.23 -18.06 16.55
CA ARG A 277 -16.22 -17.87 17.62
C ARG A 277 -17.38 -18.86 17.54
N THR A 278 -17.74 -19.28 16.33
CA THR A 278 -18.90 -20.16 16.07
C THR A 278 -18.57 -21.64 16.04
N ALA A 279 -17.27 -22.00 16.00
CA ALA A 279 -16.82 -23.38 16.01
C ALA A 279 -17.02 -24.05 17.38
N ASP A 280 -17.66 -25.22 17.40
CA ASP A 280 -17.87 -26.02 18.61
C ASP A 280 -16.52 -26.43 19.24
N GLY A 281 -16.34 -26.14 20.54
CA GLY A 281 -15.16 -26.54 21.32
C GLY A 281 -13.98 -25.55 21.36
N ALA A 282 -14.07 -24.41 20.65
CA ALA A 282 -13.01 -23.40 20.58
C ALA A 282 -13.19 -22.22 21.58
N ILE A 283 -14.10 -22.36 22.55
CA ILE A 283 -14.41 -21.30 23.52
C ILE A 283 -13.81 -21.70 24.88
N PRO A 284 -12.66 -21.14 25.29
CA PRO A 284 -12.17 -21.23 26.66
C PRO A 284 -13.25 -20.81 27.67
N GLU A 285 -13.27 -21.41 28.86
CA GLU A 285 -14.25 -21.09 29.91
C GLU A 285 -14.29 -19.57 30.23
N GLY A 286 -13.13 -18.88 30.12
CA GLY A 286 -13.01 -17.43 30.29
C GLY A 286 -13.65 -16.56 29.20
N CYS A 287 -14.00 -17.12 28.04
CA CYS A 287 -14.70 -16.41 26.95
C CYS A 287 -16.23 -16.34 27.14
N THR A 288 -16.79 -16.99 28.16
CA THR A 288 -18.24 -16.95 28.42
C THR A 288 -18.59 -15.75 29.30
N SER A 289 -19.18 -14.71 28.70
CA SER A 289 -19.74 -13.59 29.47
C SER A 289 -20.97 -14.05 30.27
N LYS A 290 -21.01 -13.73 31.57
CA LYS A 290 -22.26 -13.61 32.34
C LYS A 290 -23.19 -12.58 31.74
#